data_AF-A0A7C5JXN0-F1
#
_entry.id   AF-A0A7C5JXN0-F1
#
_cell.length_a   1.000
_cell.length_b   1.000
_cell.length_c   1.000
_cell.angle_alpha   90.00
_cell.angle_beta   90.00
_cell.angle_gamma   90.00
#
_symmetry.space_group_name_H-M   'P 1'
#
loop_
_entity.id
_entity.type
_entity.pdbx_description
1 polymer ?
#
loop_
_entity_poly.entity_id
_entity_poly.type
_entity_poly.pdbx_seq_one_letter_code
_entity_poly.pdbx_strand_id
1 'polypeptide(L)'
;MDYYRRRHSYAQSTDKKKRHVEYEEYAYVLDYLPTGYLDLEHRNLRENKPIAQVVGEKAFTLLEVIPKTDLMLYERVFVGKGQRDKILMITRKLNYDDLTPTAKAELPYVLEEIVKNNEERFVKFFNLAPPITNRLHSLELLPGIGKKHMWDILEERQRE
;
A
#
# COMPACT_ATOMS: atom_id res chain seq x y z
N MET A 1 6.95 -29.67 54.44
CA MET A 1 5.80 -29.70 53.52
C MET A 1 5.30 -28.28 53.39
N ASP A 2 5.28 -27.75 52.16
CA ASP A 2 4.44 -26.66 51.64
C ASP A 2 5.14 -26.02 50.43
N TYR A 3 5.49 -26.88 49.48
CA TYR A 3 5.65 -26.48 48.09
C TYR A 3 4.23 -26.31 47.53
N TYR A 4 3.98 -25.24 46.76
CA TYR A 4 2.72 -24.85 46.10
C TYR A 4 1.77 -23.91 46.86
N ARG A 5 2.05 -22.60 46.78
CA ARG A 5 1.04 -21.59 46.37
C ARG A 5 1.66 -20.23 46.09
N ARG A 6 2.27 -20.10 44.91
CA ARG A 6 2.29 -18.83 44.18
C ARG A 6 2.09 -19.14 42.70
N ARG A 7 0.84 -19.29 42.30
CA ARG A 7 0.46 -19.23 40.88
C ARG A 7 0.64 -17.77 40.46
N HIS A 8 1.78 -17.45 39.87
CA HIS A 8 1.89 -16.27 39.01
C HIS A 8 0.84 -16.45 37.92
N SER A 9 -0.28 -15.71 38.03
CA SER A 9 -1.25 -15.65 36.95
C SER A 9 -0.58 -14.95 35.78
N TYR A 10 -0.23 -15.71 34.74
CA TYR A 10 -0.11 -15.22 33.37
C TYR A 10 -1.50 -14.74 32.92
N ALA A 11 -2.04 -13.72 33.57
CA ALA A 11 -3.18 -12.98 33.07
C ALA A 11 -2.65 -12.24 31.85
N GLN A 12 -2.99 -12.80 30.70
CA GLN A 12 -2.73 -12.35 29.35
C GLN A 12 -2.68 -10.82 29.28
N SER A 13 -1.47 -10.28 29.08
CA SER A 13 -1.32 -8.93 28.56
C SER A 13 -1.68 -8.97 27.08
N THR A 14 -2.98 -9.06 26.79
CA THR A 14 -3.53 -8.77 25.45
C THR A 14 -3.58 -7.26 25.31
N ASP A 15 -2.41 -6.64 25.27
CA ASP A 15 -2.29 -5.31 24.71
C ASP A 15 -2.65 -5.45 23.22
N LYS A 16 -3.92 -5.19 22.89
CA LYS A 16 -4.37 -5.12 21.50
C LYS A 16 -3.50 -4.06 20.84
N LYS A 17 -2.45 -4.48 20.11
CA LYS A 17 -1.64 -3.60 19.26
C LYS A 17 -2.60 -2.67 18.53
N LYS A 18 -2.62 -1.39 18.93
CA LYS A 18 -3.35 -0.34 18.23
C LYS A 18 -2.82 -0.38 16.80
N ARG A 19 -3.60 -0.91 15.86
CA ARG A 19 -3.23 -0.89 14.45
C ARG A 19 -3.11 0.59 14.10
N HIS A 20 -1.88 1.04 13.85
CA HIS A 20 -1.66 2.35 13.26
C HIS A 20 -2.23 2.27 11.84
N VAL A 21 -3.50 2.68 11.69
CA VAL A 21 -4.11 2.79 10.36
C VAL A 21 -3.55 4.05 9.76
N GLU A 22 -2.45 3.89 9.04
CA GLU A 22 -1.91 4.96 8.21
C GLU A 22 -2.92 5.23 7.10
N TYR A 23 -3.40 6.47 7.05
CA TYR A 23 -4.32 6.92 6.01
C TYR A 23 -3.49 7.44 4.85
N GLU A 24 -3.89 7.10 3.63
CA GLU A 24 -3.34 7.72 2.43
C GLU A 24 -3.85 9.17 2.33
N GLU A 25 -2.97 10.09 1.99
CA GLU A 25 -3.34 11.48 1.69
C GLU A 25 -3.63 11.67 0.21
N TYR A 26 -2.81 11.05 -0.64
CA TYR A 26 -2.93 11.06 -2.09
C TYR A 26 -2.95 9.64 -2.64
N ALA A 27 -3.60 9.48 -3.78
CA ALA A 27 -3.66 8.23 -4.52
C ALA A 27 -3.62 8.52 -6.03
N TYR A 28 -3.21 7.53 -6.83
CA TYR A 28 -3.21 7.58 -8.28
C TYR A 28 -4.30 6.69 -8.85
N VAL A 29 -4.97 7.15 -9.90
CA VAL A 29 -6.07 6.43 -10.54
C VAL A 29 -5.54 5.29 -11.41
N LEU A 30 -6.01 4.07 -11.12
CA LEU A 30 -5.71 2.85 -11.87
C LEU A 30 -6.77 2.53 -12.92
N ASP A 31 -8.04 2.85 -12.63
CA ASP A 31 -9.16 2.62 -13.53
C ASP A 31 -10.33 3.52 -13.14
N TYR A 32 -11.12 3.93 -14.13
CA TYR A 32 -12.32 4.75 -13.95
C TYR A 32 -13.49 4.13 -14.71
N LEU A 33 -14.54 3.81 -13.98
CA LEU A 33 -15.78 3.19 -14.46
C LEU A 33 -16.94 4.19 -14.30
N PRO A 34 -17.31 4.95 -15.35
CA PRO A 34 -18.35 5.98 -15.25
C PRO A 34 -19.71 5.44 -14.81
N THR A 35 -20.03 4.21 -15.23
CA THR A 35 -21.30 3.53 -14.90
C THR A 35 -21.18 2.57 -13.72
N GLY A 36 -20.00 2.46 -13.10
CA GLY A 36 -19.69 1.42 -12.11
C GLY A 36 -19.43 0.05 -12.73
N TYR A 37 -19.37 -0.99 -11.90
CA TYR A 37 -19.15 -2.38 -12.35
C TYR A 37 -20.35 -2.90 -13.14
N LEU A 38 -20.09 -3.58 -14.26
CA LEU A 38 -21.09 -4.11 -15.19
C LEU A 38 -21.43 -5.60 -14.95
N ASP A 39 -20.69 -6.28 -14.09
CA ASP A 39 -20.79 -7.72 -13.88
C ASP A 39 -21.90 -8.13 -12.90
N LEU A 40 -22.36 -9.37 -13.05
CA LEU A 40 -23.46 -9.93 -12.26
C LEU A 40 -23.10 -10.07 -10.78
N GLU A 41 -21.82 -10.24 -10.45
CA GLU A 41 -21.34 -10.41 -9.08
C GLU A 41 -21.42 -9.11 -8.26
N HIS A 42 -21.25 -7.95 -8.88
CA HIS A 42 -21.33 -6.65 -8.21
C HIS A 42 -22.70 -5.96 -8.36
N ARG A 43 -23.69 -6.60 -9.00
CA ARG A 43 -25.05 -6.06 -9.24
C ARG A 43 -25.77 -5.57 -7.99
N ASN A 44 -25.47 -6.12 -6.82
CA ASN A 44 -26.28 -5.89 -5.62
C ASN A 44 -25.95 -4.60 -4.83
N LEU A 45 -25.00 -3.75 -5.24
CA LEU A 45 -24.47 -2.72 -4.32
C LEU A 45 -24.51 -1.25 -4.75
N ARG A 46 -24.46 -0.88 -6.04
CA ARG A 46 -24.60 0.52 -6.51
C ARG A 46 -24.81 0.54 -8.02
N GLU A 47 -26.00 0.20 -8.48
CA GLU A 47 -26.34 0.47 -9.88
C GLU A 47 -26.30 2.00 -10.10
N ASN A 48 -25.47 2.47 -11.03
CA ASN A 48 -25.39 3.85 -11.55
C ASN A 48 -24.56 4.89 -10.78
N LYS A 49 -23.55 4.50 -9.99
CA LYS A 49 -22.56 5.48 -9.50
C LYS A 49 -21.21 5.28 -10.16
N PRO A 50 -20.51 6.36 -10.55
CA PRO A 50 -19.15 6.25 -11.04
C PRO A 50 -18.27 5.67 -9.92
N ILE A 51 -17.34 4.80 -10.31
CA ILE A 51 -16.38 4.16 -9.42
C ILE A 51 -15.00 4.35 -10.04
N ALA A 52 -13.99 4.57 -9.19
CA ALA A 52 -12.61 4.45 -9.60
C ALA A 52 -11.85 3.51 -8.65
N GLN A 53 -10.89 2.77 -9.21
CA GLN A 53 -9.90 2.04 -8.43
C GLN A 53 -8.62 2.87 -8.40
N VAL A 54 -8.03 3.04 -7.22
CA VAL A 54 -6.85 3.89 -7.02
C VAL A 54 -5.82 3.19 -6.14
N VAL A 55 -4.55 3.55 -6.29
CA VAL A 55 -3.44 3.11 -5.42
C VAL A 55 -2.91 4.30 -4.62
N GLY A 56 -2.79 4.12 -3.30
CA GLY A 56 -2.24 5.13 -2.41
C GLY A 56 -0.76 5.44 -2.71
N GLU A 57 -0.38 6.71 -2.60
CA GLU A 57 1.00 7.15 -2.87
C GLU A 57 1.99 6.69 -1.79
N LYS A 58 1.55 6.59 -0.53
CA LYS A 58 2.47 6.37 0.59
C LYS A 58 2.65 4.90 0.93
N ALA A 59 1.55 4.20 1.18
CA ALA A 59 1.56 2.81 1.61
C ALA A 59 1.07 1.84 0.52
N PHE A 60 0.88 2.34 -0.71
CA PHE A 60 0.39 1.56 -1.84
C PHE A 60 -0.93 0.84 -1.56
N THR A 61 -1.78 1.47 -0.73
CA THR A 61 -3.08 0.92 -0.37
C THR A 61 -4.00 0.95 -1.59
N LEU A 62 -4.52 -0.21 -2.00
CA LEU A 62 -5.53 -0.28 -3.05
C LEU A 62 -6.91 0.10 -2.48
N LEU A 63 -7.58 1.04 -3.14
CA LEU A 63 -8.83 1.63 -2.68
C LEU A 63 -9.85 1.70 -3.82
N GLU A 64 -11.11 1.48 -3.47
CA GLU A 64 -12.25 1.79 -4.31
C GLU A 64 -12.85 3.12 -3.84
N VAL A 65 -13.04 4.06 -4.76
CA VAL A 65 -13.53 5.40 -4.47
C VAL A 65 -14.70 5.76 -5.37
N ILE A 66 -15.59 6.62 -4.86
CA ILE A 66 -16.62 7.28 -5.69
C ILE A 66 -16.08 8.67 -6.03
N PRO A 67 -15.89 9.00 -7.31
CA PRO A 67 -15.48 10.32 -7.71
C PRO A 67 -16.67 11.28 -7.83
N LYS A 68 -16.38 12.58 -7.83
CA LYS A 68 -17.33 13.68 -8.06
C LYS A 68 -17.35 14.13 -9.52
N THR A 69 -16.26 13.88 -10.23
CA THR A 69 -16.01 14.26 -11.62
C THR A 69 -15.40 13.07 -12.35
N ASP A 70 -15.29 13.17 -13.67
CA ASP A 70 -14.48 12.21 -14.42
C ASP A 70 -13.02 12.26 -13.97
N LEU A 71 -12.38 11.10 -13.99
CA LEU A 71 -10.98 10.89 -13.62
C LEU A 71 -10.21 10.32 -14.80
N MET A 72 -8.95 10.72 -14.92
CA MET A 72 -8.02 10.15 -15.90
C MET A 72 -7.14 9.09 -15.24
N LEU A 73 -6.68 8.11 -16.01
CA LEU A 73 -5.62 7.19 -15.57
C LEU A 73 -4.36 7.99 -15.20
N TYR A 74 -3.56 7.47 -14.26
CA TYR A 74 -2.35 8.13 -13.74
C TYR A 74 -2.62 9.45 -13.00
N GLU A 75 -3.87 9.88 -12.86
CA GLU A 75 -4.18 11.12 -12.19
C GLU A 75 -3.97 11.01 -10.67
N ARG A 76 -3.19 11.95 -10.12
CA ARG A 76 -3.01 12.09 -8.67
C ARG A 76 -4.20 12.82 -8.03
N VAL A 77 -4.91 12.12 -7.15
CA VAL A 77 -6.11 12.61 -6.46
C VAL A 77 -5.92 12.66 -4.94
N PHE A 78 -6.51 13.68 -4.30
CA PHE A 78 -6.50 13.80 -2.83
C PHE A 78 -7.59 12.91 -2.21
N VAL A 79 -7.17 11.97 -1.35
CA VAL A 79 -8.03 11.02 -0.61
C VAL A 79 -7.94 11.20 0.92
N GLY A 80 -7.11 12.14 1.37
CA GLY A 80 -6.88 12.43 2.78
C GLY A 80 -8.09 12.94 3.56
N LYS A 81 -7.85 13.27 4.83
CA LYS A 81 -8.86 13.87 5.72
C LYS A 81 -8.94 15.36 5.44
N GLY A 82 -10.02 15.81 4.80
CA GLY A 82 -10.21 17.22 4.45
C GLY A 82 -11.23 17.39 3.32
N GLN A 83 -11.28 18.60 2.77
CA GLN A 83 -12.05 18.85 1.56
C GLN A 83 -11.35 18.19 0.37
N ARG A 84 -12.11 17.36 -0.37
CA ARG A 84 -11.63 16.65 -1.54
C ARG A 84 -12.30 17.21 -2.78
N ASP A 85 -11.53 17.58 -3.78
CA ASP A 85 -12.06 18.21 -4.99
C ASP A 85 -12.72 17.20 -5.91
N LYS A 86 -12.03 16.09 -6.17
CA LYS A 86 -12.44 15.07 -7.15
C LYS A 86 -13.03 13.80 -6.54
N ILE A 87 -12.78 13.53 -5.26
CA ILE A 87 -13.24 12.30 -4.59
C ILE A 87 -14.38 12.61 -3.62
N LEU A 88 -15.51 11.90 -3.76
CA LEU A 88 -16.65 12.02 -2.85
C LEU A 88 -16.39 11.22 -1.57
N MET A 89 -16.11 9.92 -1.71
CA MET A 89 -15.85 9.04 -0.58
C MET A 89 -15.00 7.84 -0.98
N ILE A 90 -14.33 7.26 0.01
CA ILE A 90 -13.68 5.96 -0.12
C ILE A 90 -14.72 4.91 0.25
N THR A 91 -14.96 3.96 -0.64
CA THR A 91 -15.92 2.87 -0.42
C THR A 91 -15.32 1.77 0.44
N ARG A 92 -14.19 1.21 -0.01
CA ARG A 92 -13.53 0.08 0.65
C ARG A 92 -12.05 -0.01 0.27
N LYS A 93 -11.30 -0.78 1.05
CA LYS A 93 -9.98 -1.28 0.64
C LYS A 93 -10.17 -2.45 -0.30
N LEU A 94 -9.29 -2.57 -1.28
CA LEU A 94 -9.26 -3.67 -2.24
C LEU A 94 -8.05 -4.55 -1.94
N ASN A 95 -8.16 -5.84 -2.23
CA ASN A 95 -7.02 -6.72 -2.44
C ASN A 95 -6.63 -6.69 -3.92
N TYR A 96 -5.47 -7.27 -4.25
CA TYR A 96 -5.03 -7.34 -5.64
C TYR A 96 -6.05 -8.06 -6.53
N ASP A 97 -6.67 -9.13 -6.04
CA ASP A 97 -7.63 -9.92 -6.82
C ASP A 97 -8.92 -9.16 -7.16
N ASP A 98 -9.30 -8.20 -6.32
CA ASP A 98 -10.48 -7.34 -6.49
C ASP A 98 -10.28 -6.26 -7.58
N LEU A 99 -9.05 -6.09 -8.09
CA LEU A 99 -8.76 -5.10 -9.13
C LEU A 99 -9.38 -5.51 -10.48
N THR A 100 -9.86 -4.52 -11.23
CA THR A 100 -10.30 -4.74 -12.62
C THR A 100 -9.13 -5.20 -13.50
N PRO A 101 -9.41 -5.85 -14.64
CA PRO A 101 -8.35 -6.20 -15.59
C PRO A 101 -7.51 -4.98 -16.02
N THR A 102 -8.16 -3.84 -16.25
CA THR A 102 -7.50 -2.57 -16.56
C THR A 102 -6.62 -2.12 -15.39
N ALA A 103 -7.15 -2.06 -14.17
CA ALA A 103 -6.39 -1.64 -13.01
C ALA A 103 -5.17 -2.54 -12.74
N LYS A 104 -5.29 -3.87 -12.96
CA LYS A 104 -4.16 -4.81 -12.85
C LYS A 104 -3.09 -4.55 -13.91
N ALA A 105 -3.49 -4.21 -15.13
CA ALA A 105 -2.57 -3.90 -16.21
C ALA A 105 -1.84 -2.57 -15.99
N GLU A 106 -2.53 -1.55 -15.47
CA GLU A 106 -1.97 -0.21 -15.24
C GLU A 106 -1.13 -0.12 -13.95
N LEU A 107 -1.41 -0.96 -12.95
CA LEU A 107 -0.75 -0.90 -11.64
C LEU A 107 0.80 -0.84 -11.70
N PRO A 108 1.52 -1.69 -12.47
CA PRO A 108 2.97 -1.64 -12.53
C PRO A 108 3.51 -0.29 -13.02
N TYR A 109 2.84 0.32 -14.01
CA TYR A 109 3.24 1.59 -14.58
C TYR A 109 2.98 2.76 -13.63
N VAL A 110 1.82 2.76 -12.96
CA VAL A 110 1.49 3.76 -11.94
C VAL A 110 2.44 3.65 -10.74
N LEU A 111 2.82 2.43 -10.32
CA LEU A 111 3.82 2.23 -9.28
C LEU A 111 5.19 2.79 -9.68
N GLU A 112 5.61 2.59 -10.92
CA GLU A 112 6.85 3.16 -11.45
C GLU A 112 6.83 4.70 -11.38
N GLU A 113 5.72 5.33 -11.77
CA GLU A 113 5.55 6.77 -11.67
C GLU A 113 5.60 7.26 -10.21
N ILE A 114 4.92 6.57 -9.29
CA ILE A 114 4.96 6.92 -7.86
C ILE A 114 6.39 6.84 -7.33
N VAL A 115 7.14 5.79 -7.71
CA VAL A 115 8.54 5.62 -7.29
C VAL A 115 9.43 6.73 -7.84
N LYS A 116 9.30 7.08 -9.13
CA LYS A 116 10.05 8.18 -9.76
C LYS A 116 9.74 9.52 -9.11
N ASN A 117 8.47 9.81 -8.84
CA ASN A 117 8.04 11.06 -8.20
C ASN A 117 8.50 11.15 -6.73
N ASN A 118 8.89 10.02 -6.11
CA ASN A 118 9.36 9.94 -4.73
C ASN A 118 10.77 9.32 -4.64
N GLU A 119 11.62 9.56 -5.64
CA GLU A 119 12.92 8.90 -5.78
C GLU A 119 13.77 8.95 -4.50
N GLU A 120 13.85 10.11 -3.86
CA GLU A 120 14.63 10.31 -2.63
C GLU A 120 14.27 9.28 -1.55
N ARG A 121 12.98 9.00 -1.37
CA ARG A 121 12.49 8.02 -0.38
C ARG A 121 13.01 6.62 -0.68
N PHE A 122 13.03 6.21 -1.94
CA PHE A 122 13.41 4.86 -2.36
C PHE A 122 14.93 4.71 -2.46
N VAL A 123 15.65 5.71 -2.94
CA VAL A 123 17.13 5.73 -2.93
C VAL A 123 17.66 5.69 -1.50
N LYS A 124 17.03 6.45 -0.59
CA LYS A 124 17.37 6.43 0.83
C LYS A 124 17.24 5.03 1.46
N PHE A 125 16.34 4.18 0.97
CA PHE A 125 16.28 2.79 1.40
C PHE A 125 17.56 2.04 1.06
N PHE A 126 18.09 2.15 -0.17
CA PHE A 126 19.35 1.50 -0.53
C PHE A 126 20.52 2.02 0.30
N ASN A 127 20.55 3.33 0.54
CA ASN A 127 21.66 3.98 1.24
C ASN A 127 21.62 3.79 2.76
N LEU A 128 20.46 3.47 3.36
CA LEU A 128 20.31 3.37 4.82
C LEU A 128 19.78 2.02 5.31
N ALA A 129 19.40 1.10 4.41
CA ALA A 129 18.82 -0.20 4.78
C ALA A 129 19.70 -0.93 5.81
N PRO A 130 19.14 -1.29 6.99
CA PRO A 130 19.86 -2.06 7.99
C PRO A 130 19.74 -3.57 7.73
N PRO A 131 20.61 -4.40 8.31
CA PRO A 131 20.36 -5.83 8.42
C PRO A 131 19.13 -6.11 9.29
N ILE A 132 18.33 -7.12 8.92
CA ILE A 132 17.18 -7.59 9.71
C ILE A 132 17.66 -8.54 10.80
N THR A 133 18.54 -9.46 10.43
CA THR A 133 19.24 -10.38 11.33
C THR A 133 20.69 -10.53 10.88
N ASN A 134 21.52 -11.20 11.68
CA ASN A 134 22.91 -11.51 11.30
C ASN A 134 23.02 -12.35 10.01
N ARG A 135 21.93 -12.99 9.57
CA ARG A 135 21.91 -13.85 8.37
C ARG A 135 21.08 -13.27 7.22
N LEU A 136 20.31 -12.21 7.46
CA LEU A 136 19.37 -11.65 6.48
C LEU A 136 19.45 -10.12 6.47
N HIS A 137 19.79 -9.56 5.32
CA HIS A 137 19.80 -8.12 5.09
C HIS A 137 18.47 -7.63 4.50
N SER A 138 18.05 -6.39 4.79
CA SER A 138 16.80 -5.84 4.23
C SER A 138 16.81 -5.75 2.70
N LEU A 139 17.98 -5.51 2.10
CA LEU A 139 18.17 -5.48 0.64
C LEU A 139 17.83 -6.82 -0.03
N GLU A 140 18.02 -7.94 0.67
CA GLU A 140 17.72 -9.28 0.13
C GLU A 140 16.21 -9.56 0.04
N LEU A 141 15.37 -8.70 0.62
CA LEU A 141 13.92 -8.79 0.46
C LEU A 141 13.45 -8.29 -0.91
N LEU A 142 14.30 -7.53 -1.62
CA LEU A 142 13.99 -7.06 -2.96
C LEU A 142 14.11 -8.22 -3.96
N PRO A 143 13.09 -8.45 -4.80
CA PRO A 143 13.14 -9.52 -5.79
C PRO A 143 14.34 -9.28 -6.74
N GLY A 144 15.15 -10.33 -6.94
CA GLY A 144 16.36 -10.27 -7.77
C GLY A 144 17.65 -9.90 -7.03
N ILE A 145 17.58 -9.41 -5.79
CA ILE A 145 18.76 -9.10 -4.97
C ILE A 145 19.07 -10.28 -4.05
N GLY A 146 20.07 -11.08 -4.44
CA GLY A 146 20.67 -12.11 -3.60
C GLY A 146 21.90 -11.60 -2.85
N LYS A 147 22.60 -12.50 -2.15
CA LYS A 147 23.82 -12.19 -1.37
C LYS A 147 24.87 -11.42 -2.18
N LYS A 148 25.11 -11.82 -3.43
CA LYS A 148 26.11 -11.17 -4.30
C LYS A 148 25.77 -9.68 -4.53
N HIS A 149 24.62 -9.40 -5.13
CA HIS A 149 24.17 -8.02 -5.40
C HIS A 149 24.04 -7.20 -4.11
N MET A 150 23.63 -7.82 -3.00
CA MET A 150 23.58 -7.15 -1.69
C MET A 150 24.97 -6.67 -1.25
N TRP A 151 26.01 -7.51 -1.38
CA TRP A 151 27.38 -7.11 -1.06
C TRP A 151 27.88 -6.01 -2.01
N ASP A 152 27.62 -6.14 -3.31
CA ASP A 152 27.98 -5.11 -4.30
C ASP A 152 27.41 -3.73 -3.89
N ILE A 153 26.12 -3.68 -3.51
CA ILE A 153 25.47 -2.43 -3.04
C ILE A 153 26.11 -1.90 -1.75
N LEU A 154 26.42 -2.77 -0.78
CA LEU A 154 27.02 -2.36 0.49
C LEU A 154 28.47 -1.87 0.32
N GLU A 155 29.21 -2.46 -0.61
CA GLU A 155 30.57 -2.02 -0.95
C GLU A 155 30.55 -0.63 -1.59
N GLU A 156 29.68 -0.38 -2.56
CA GLU A 156 29.55 0.95 -3.16
C GLU A 156 29.11 2.00 -2.14
N ARG A 157 28.19 1.65 -1.23
CA ARG A 157 27.76 2.52 -0.13
C ARG A 157 28.92 2.97 0.80
N GLN A 158 29.97 2.17 0.94
CA GLN A 158 31.13 2.54 1.77
C GLN A 158 32.14 3.45 1.07
N ARG A 159 32.05 3.56 -0.27
CA ARG A 159 32.99 4.35 -1.08
C ARG A 159 32.56 5.82 -1.18
N GLU A 160 31.28 6.10 -1.01
CA GLU A 160 30.71 7.46 -0.84
C GLU A 160 30.75 7.91 0.62
#